data_AF-A0A949YIM1-F1
#
_entry.id   AF-A0A949YIM1-F1
#
_cell.length_a   1.000
_cell.length_b   1.000
_cell.length_c   1.000
_cell.angle_alpha   90.00
_cell.angle_beta   90.00
_cell.angle_gamma   90.00
#
_symmetry.space_group_name_H-M   'P 1'
#
loop_
_entity.id
_entity.type
_entity.pdbx_description
1 polymer ?
#
loop_
_entity_poly.entity_id
_entity_poly.type
_entity_poly.pdbx_seq_one_letter_code
_entity_poly.pdbx_strand_id
1 'polypeptide(L)'
;MLPTRRAPATSFDTGLKARPCVARPGSCRGGLTLIDLIVALFLVTVLVLVMLMAMPRGREQARLTACQKNLAQIGLALALYDQAQHQLPTIDRPGPIDDSERDGSPGPLKILLQTLGQADFLGLAPISTPPHPTGPVPGEVPVPGFICASDPNATAGLLQAPISYRGNTGGDHLGRNGVFAPGRRISLAEIEQEDGSSYTTAFSERLVGDSLDGHLSPWNYAAAAGPLPARGCSLVWLKDQIAQWRGDAGSSWVVAGYRSTLYNHALQPGSSLSCVALDGQSAYMGASSGHSRGVNLLMLDGSVKLVQPSIDSKVWRNFAAIAGPVPHPQEQ
;
A
#
# COMPACT_ATOMS: atom_id res chain seq x y z
N MET A 1 -64.17 72.12 -18.25
CA MET A 1 -64.34 73.30 -19.14
C MET A 1 -63.38 74.38 -18.69
N LEU A 2 -62.75 75.04 -19.68
CA LEU A 2 -61.85 76.20 -19.63
C LEU A 2 -60.34 76.01 -19.33
N PRO A 3 -59.47 76.84 -19.96
CA PRO A 3 -58.18 76.41 -20.49
C PRO A 3 -56.98 77.31 -20.10
N THR A 4 -55.78 76.90 -20.54
CA THR A 4 -54.61 77.72 -20.98
C THR A 4 -53.98 78.75 -20.04
N ARG A 5 -52.66 78.66 -19.82
CA ARG A 5 -51.63 79.39 -20.61
C ARG A 5 -50.19 79.03 -20.19
N ARG A 6 -49.32 79.02 -21.20
CA ARG A 6 -47.85 78.88 -21.19
C ARG A 6 -47.15 80.15 -20.67
N ALA A 7 -45.90 80.00 -20.18
CA ALA A 7 -44.87 81.03 -20.11
C ALA A 7 -43.45 80.36 -20.08
N PRO A 8 -42.34 81.07 -20.39
CA PRO A 8 -41.40 80.61 -21.42
C PRO A 8 -39.95 80.33 -20.96
N ALA A 9 -39.17 79.83 -21.91
CA ALA A 9 -37.73 79.61 -21.87
C ALA A 9 -36.92 80.91 -21.87
N THR A 10 -35.79 80.90 -21.15
CA THR A 10 -34.70 81.88 -21.26
C THR A 10 -33.41 81.15 -21.67
N SER A 11 -32.80 81.67 -22.73
CA SER A 11 -31.51 81.27 -23.26
C SER A 11 -30.38 81.79 -22.37
N PHE A 12 -29.46 80.91 -21.98
CA PHE A 12 -28.15 81.31 -21.47
C PHE A 12 -27.07 80.74 -22.38
N ASP A 13 -26.46 81.66 -23.12
CA ASP A 13 -25.31 81.48 -23.99
C ASP A 13 -24.06 81.49 -23.09
N THR A 14 -23.34 80.38 -23.02
CA THR A 14 -22.00 80.35 -22.41
C THR A 14 -21.07 79.57 -23.32
N GLY A 15 -20.11 80.30 -23.89
CA GLY A 15 -19.17 79.85 -24.91
C GLY A 15 -18.48 78.54 -24.56
N LEU A 16 -18.79 77.51 -25.35
CA LEU A 16 -18.10 76.24 -25.38
C LEU A 16 -16.74 76.43 -26.05
N LYS A 17 -15.72 76.83 -25.26
CA LYS A 17 -14.32 76.70 -25.65
C LYS A 17 -14.02 75.21 -25.83
N ALA A 18 -13.85 74.78 -27.08
CA ALA A 18 -13.38 73.46 -27.46
C ALA A 18 -12.11 73.11 -26.67
N ARG A 19 -12.22 72.19 -25.72
CA ARG A 19 -11.06 71.58 -25.08
C ARG A 19 -10.47 70.59 -26.08
N PRO A 20 -9.17 70.66 -26.39
CA PRO A 20 -8.54 69.70 -27.29
C PRO A 20 -8.72 68.29 -26.71
N CYS A 21 -9.15 67.36 -27.57
CA CYS A 21 -9.17 65.95 -27.26
C CYS A 21 -7.77 65.52 -26.79
N VAL A 22 -7.65 65.15 -25.51
CA VAL A 22 -6.47 64.41 -25.04
C VAL A 22 -6.52 63.06 -25.76
N ALA A 23 -5.65 62.91 -26.75
CA ALA A 23 -5.39 61.62 -27.36
C ALA A 23 -4.95 60.66 -26.24
N ARG A 24 -5.77 59.63 -25.98
CA ARG A 24 -5.28 58.45 -25.26
C ARG A 24 -4.11 57.90 -26.07
N PRO A 25 -2.93 57.63 -25.50
CA PRO A 25 -1.93 56.87 -26.21
C PRO A 25 -2.56 55.54 -26.58
N GLY A 26 -2.79 55.34 -27.88
CA GLY A 26 -3.29 54.09 -28.42
C GLY A 26 -2.35 53.00 -27.95
N SER A 27 -2.91 51.93 -27.39
CA SER A 27 -2.17 50.70 -27.16
C SER A 27 -1.59 50.28 -28.52
N CYS A 28 -0.30 50.54 -28.72
CA CYS A 28 0.45 49.95 -29.82
C CYS A 28 0.36 48.45 -29.60
N ARG A 29 -0.54 47.77 -30.32
CA ARG A 29 -0.53 46.33 -30.42
C ARG A 29 0.71 45.97 -31.22
N GLY A 30 1.85 45.86 -30.54
CA GLY A 30 3.05 45.28 -31.13
C GLY A 30 2.70 43.88 -31.63
N GLY A 31 2.85 43.65 -32.93
CA GLY A 31 2.74 42.30 -33.47
C GLY A 31 3.86 41.45 -32.85
N LEU A 32 3.50 40.28 -32.35
CA LEU A 32 4.47 39.34 -31.80
C LEU A 32 5.45 38.97 -32.93
N THR A 33 6.74 39.24 -32.76
CA THR A 33 7.73 38.83 -33.76
C THR A 33 7.97 37.33 -33.63
N LEU A 34 8.36 36.67 -34.73
CA LEU A 34 8.74 35.25 -34.71
C LEU A 34 9.83 34.96 -33.66
N ILE A 35 10.74 35.92 -33.47
CA ILE A 35 11.84 35.82 -32.51
C ILE A 35 11.30 35.81 -31.08
N ASP A 36 10.37 36.70 -30.74
CA ASP A 36 9.79 36.76 -29.39
C ASP A 36 9.10 35.44 -29.02
N LEU A 37 8.42 34.80 -29.98
CA LEU A 37 7.77 33.51 -29.78
C LEU A 37 8.80 32.40 -29.53
N ILE A 38 9.89 32.36 -30.30
CA ILE A 38 10.94 31.34 -30.16
C ILE A 38 11.65 31.49 -28.81
N VAL A 39 12.00 32.72 -28.41
CA VAL A 39 12.65 32.98 -27.12
C VAL A 39 11.73 32.60 -25.97
N ALA A 40 10.44 32.93 -26.05
CA ALA A 40 9.46 32.55 -25.04
C ALA A 40 9.34 31.02 -24.91
N LEU A 41 9.25 30.30 -26.04
CA LEU A 41 9.19 28.84 -26.02
C LEU A 41 10.49 28.23 -25.47
N PHE A 42 11.65 28.77 -25.86
CA PHE A 42 12.94 28.35 -25.32
C PHE A 42 13.00 28.53 -23.80
N LEU A 43 12.59 29.68 -23.26
CA LEU A 43 12.57 29.92 -21.82
C LEU A 43 11.61 28.98 -21.08
N VAL A 44 10.40 28.77 -21.61
CA VAL A 44 9.43 27.84 -21.00
C VAL A 44 9.96 26.41 -21.00
N THR A 45 10.56 25.95 -22.10
CA THR A 45 11.13 24.59 -22.18
C THR A 45 12.28 24.40 -21.20
N VAL A 46 13.18 25.37 -21.05
CA VAL A 46 14.27 25.31 -20.06
C VAL A 46 13.71 25.31 -18.63
N LEU A 47 12.73 26.17 -18.32
CA LEU A 47 12.12 26.23 -16.98
C LEU A 47 11.44 24.90 -16.61
N VAL A 48 10.65 24.32 -17.53
CA VAL A 48 10.00 23.02 -17.30
C VAL A 48 11.04 21.91 -17.12
N LEU A 49 12.10 21.90 -17.94
CA LEU A 49 13.16 20.91 -17.84
C LEU A 49 13.86 20.96 -16.46
N VAL A 50 14.19 22.16 -15.99
CA VAL A 50 14.81 22.35 -14.67
C VAL A 50 13.85 21.92 -13.55
N MET A 51 12.56 22.27 -13.64
CA MET A 51 11.55 21.85 -12.66
C MET A 51 11.39 20.33 -12.59
N LEU A 52 11.38 19.63 -13.73
CA LEU A 52 11.21 18.17 -13.79
C LEU A 52 12.38 17.40 -13.16
N MET A 53 13.61 17.92 -13.27
CA MET A 53 14.81 17.29 -12.72
C MET A 53 15.04 17.66 -11.24
N ALA A 54 14.50 18.78 -10.77
CA ALA A 54 14.80 19.33 -9.43
C ALA A 54 13.90 18.81 -8.28
N MET A 55 12.85 18.01 -8.55
CA MET A 55 11.90 17.57 -7.50
C MET A 55 11.93 16.08 -7.09
N PRO A 56 13.09 15.43 -6.83
CA PRO A 56 13.12 14.05 -6.31
C PRO A 56 12.37 13.89 -4.98
N ARG A 57 12.54 14.84 -4.05
CA ARG A 57 11.90 14.80 -2.72
C ARG A 57 10.37 14.84 -2.81
N GLY A 58 9.83 15.64 -3.73
CA GLY A 58 8.37 15.76 -3.94
C GLY A 58 7.76 14.46 -4.46
N ARG A 59 8.43 13.79 -5.41
CA ARG A 59 7.99 12.49 -5.95
C ARG A 59 7.96 11.41 -4.88
N GLU A 60 8.98 11.37 -4.02
CA GLU A 60 9.04 10.40 -2.92
C GLU A 60 7.93 10.64 -1.88
N GLN A 61 7.66 11.90 -1.51
CA GLN A 61 6.54 12.20 -0.61
C GLN A 61 5.18 11.85 -1.22
N ALA A 62 5.02 12.03 -2.53
CA ALA A 62 3.79 11.63 -3.23
C ALA A 62 3.58 10.11 -3.22
N ARG A 63 4.64 9.33 -3.49
CA ARG A 63 4.60 7.86 -3.40
C ARG A 63 4.30 7.39 -1.97
N LEU A 64 4.96 8.00 -0.98
CA LEU A 64 4.73 7.70 0.44
C LEU A 64 3.27 7.94 0.82
N THR A 65 2.73 9.11 0.47
CA THR A 65 1.33 9.45 0.73
C THR A 65 0.37 8.48 0.03
N ALA A 66 0.69 8.04 -1.20
CA ALA A 66 -0.11 7.05 -1.90
C ALA A 66 -0.12 5.70 -1.19
N CYS A 67 1.04 5.19 -0.77
CA CYS A 67 1.11 3.91 -0.06
C CYS A 67 0.44 3.97 1.32
N GLN A 68 0.58 5.09 2.04
CA GLN A 68 -0.13 5.32 3.30
C GLN A 68 -1.65 5.37 3.11
N LYS A 69 -2.13 5.96 2.02
CA LYS A 69 -3.57 5.94 1.67
C LYS A 69 -4.08 4.54 1.38
N ASN A 70 -3.31 3.73 0.64
CA ASN A 70 -3.67 2.33 0.39
C ASN A 70 -3.77 1.53 1.70
N LEU A 71 -2.79 1.67 2.61
CA LEU A 71 -2.87 1.06 3.95
C LEU A 71 -4.07 1.56 4.75
N ALA A 72 -4.36 2.87 4.73
CA ALA A 72 -5.53 3.42 5.41
C ALA A 72 -6.85 2.86 4.84
N GLN A 73 -6.92 2.58 3.53
CA GLN A 73 -8.08 1.91 2.92
C GLN A 73 -8.22 0.46 3.41
N ILE A 74 -7.11 -0.27 3.56
CA ILE A 74 -7.12 -1.61 4.17
C ILE A 74 -7.58 -1.51 5.64
N GLY A 75 -7.15 -0.48 6.38
CA GLY A 75 -7.61 -0.20 7.75
C GLY A 75 -9.11 0.05 7.84
N LEU A 76 -9.65 0.83 6.91
CA LEU A 76 -11.10 1.03 6.80
C LEU A 76 -11.83 -0.29 6.53
N ALA A 77 -11.30 -1.13 5.63
CA ALA A 77 -11.87 -2.44 5.35
C ALA A 77 -11.87 -3.34 6.59
N LEU A 78 -10.79 -3.29 7.39
CA LEU A 78 -10.67 -4.04 8.63
C LEU A 78 -11.69 -3.57 9.68
N ALA A 79 -11.89 -2.26 9.81
CA ALA A 79 -12.91 -1.70 10.71
C ALA A 79 -14.33 -2.09 10.28
N LEU A 80 -14.62 -2.10 8.97
CA LEU A 80 -15.92 -2.57 8.45
C LEU A 80 -16.13 -4.06 8.71
N TYR A 81 -15.07 -4.87 8.61
CA TYR A 81 -15.12 -6.29 8.95
C TYR A 81 -15.42 -6.52 10.43
N ASP A 82 -14.70 -5.82 11.31
CA ASP A 82 -14.91 -5.91 12.75
C ASP A 82 -16.33 -5.48 13.15
N GLN A 83 -16.86 -4.41 12.54
CA GLN A 83 -18.25 -3.98 12.76
C GLN A 83 -19.28 -5.05 12.32
N ALA A 84 -18.99 -5.80 11.27
CA ALA A 84 -19.91 -6.80 10.72
C ALA A 84 -19.82 -8.17 11.42
N GLN A 85 -18.64 -8.55 11.91
CA GLN A 85 -18.37 -9.90 12.43
C GLN A 85 -17.99 -9.93 13.91
N HIS A 86 -17.73 -8.77 14.55
CA HIS A 86 -17.23 -8.62 15.91
C HIS A 86 -15.95 -9.43 16.20
N GLN A 87 -15.20 -9.73 15.15
CA GLN A 87 -13.93 -10.45 15.18
C GLN A 87 -13.07 -9.96 14.01
N LEU A 88 -11.76 -10.08 14.14
CA LEU A 88 -10.83 -9.81 13.05
C LEU A 88 -10.76 -11.03 12.10
N PRO A 89 -10.31 -10.85 10.83
CA PRO A 89 -10.18 -11.96 9.89
C PRO A 89 -9.28 -13.06 10.43
N THR A 90 -9.80 -14.28 10.47
CA THR A 90 -9.10 -15.46 11.00
C THR A 90 -8.46 -16.26 9.87
N ILE A 91 -7.23 -16.73 10.10
CA ILE A 91 -6.54 -17.65 9.20
C ILE A 91 -6.42 -18.97 9.94
N ASP A 92 -6.83 -20.09 9.35
CA ASP A 92 -6.74 -21.38 10.04
C ASP A 92 -5.32 -21.97 9.95
N ARG A 93 -4.77 -22.03 8.73
CA ARG A 93 -3.41 -22.52 8.48
C ARG A 93 -2.74 -21.75 7.34
N PRO A 94 -1.46 -21.37 7.47
CA PRO A 94 -0.70 -20.86 6.36
C PRO A 94 -0.51 -22.00 5.35
N GLY A 95 -0.74 -21.72 4.06
CA GLY A 95 -0.47 -22.67 2.99
C GLY A 95 1.04 -22.94 2.86
N PRO A 96 1.45 -24.19 2.59
CA PRO A 96 2.80 -24.51 2.14
C PRO A 96 3.21 -23.70 0.91
N ILE A 97 4.51 -23.58 0.68
CA ILE A 97 5.04 -22.73 -0.41
C ILE A 97 4.71 -23.31 -1.80
N ASP A 98 4.80 -24.64 -1.92
CA ASP A 98 4.66 -25.38 -3.18
C ASP A 98 3.25 -25.90 -3.46
N ASP A 99 2.31 -25.70 -2.53
CA ASP A 99 0.94 -26.14 -2.71
C ASP A 99 0.18 -25.25 -3.70
N SER A 100 -0.84 -25.83 -4.33
CA SER A 100 -1.74 -25.08 -5.18
C SER A 100 -2.51 -24.05 -4.36
N GLU A 101 -2.90 -22.92 -4.97
CA GLU A 101 -3.69 -21.88 -4.27
C GLU A 101 -5.03 -22.39 -3.70
N ARG A 102 -5.44 -23.61 -4.06
CA ARG A 102 -6.67 -24.26 -3.57
C ARG A 102 -6.51 -24.85 -2.18
N ASP A 103 -5.28 -25.11 -1.75
CA ASP A 103 -5.02 -25.88 -0.53
C ASP A 103 -4.82 -24.97 0.69
N GLY A 104 -4.56 -23.68 0.56
CA GLY A 104 -4.38 -22.77 1.71
C GLY A 104 -5.65 -22.06 2.19
N SER A 105 -5.70 -21.67 3.47
CA SER A 105 -6.79 -20.83 3.98
C SER A 105 -6.86 -19.48 3.25
N PRO A 106 -8.05 -18.86 3.10
CA PRO A 106 -8.17 -17.50 2.60
C PRO A 106 -7.26 -16.51 3.32
N GLY A 107 -6.51 -15.70 2.55
CA GLY A 107 -5.71 -14.61 3.10
C GLY A 107 -6.59 -13.50 3.68
N PRO A 108 -6.06 -12.68 4.61
CA PRO A 108 -6.83 -11.61 5.23
C PRO A 108 -7.29 -10.57 4.20
N LEU A 109 -6.47 -10.27 3.18
CA LEU A 109 -6.84 -9.34 2.10
C LEU A 109 -8.07 -9.80 1.31
N LYS A 110 -8.15 -11.09 0.98
CA LYS A 110 -9.32 -11.69 0.33
C LYS A 110 -10.57 -11.57 1.19
N ILE A 111 -10.46 -11.90 2.47
CA ILE A 111 -11.59 -11.81 3.41
C ILE A 111 -12.12 -10.37 3.46
N LEU A 112 -11.22 -9.38 3.53
CA LEU A 112 -11.58 -7.97 3.53
C LEU A 112 -12.27 -7.54 2.23
N LEU A 113 -11.78 -7.97 1.05
CA LEU A 113 -12.41 -7.65 -0.24
C LEU A 113 -13.82 -8.23 -0.37
N GLN A 114 -14.04 -9.42 0.16
CA GLN A 114 -15.36 -10.06 0.15
C GLN A 114 -16.35 -9.25 1.00
N THR A 115 -15.93 -8.76 2.17
CA THR A 115 -16.77 -7.92 3.03
C THR A 115 -17.11 -6.57 2.41
N LEU A 116 -16.23 -6.02 1.58
CA LEU A 116 -16.52 -4.79 0.83
C LEU A 116 -17.47 -4.99 -0.37
N GLY A 117 -17.87 -6.24 -0.69
CA GLY A 117 -18.62 -6.55 -1.91
C GLY A 117 -17.83 -6.30 -3.20
N GLN A 118 -16.51 -6.10 -3.10
CA GLN A 118 -15.66 -5.77 -4.26
C GLN A 118 -15.36 -6.98 -5.14
N ALA A 119 -15.40 -8.20 -4.59
CA ALA A 119 -15.26 -9.42 -5.38
C ALA A 119 -16.38 -9.54 -6.44
N ASP A 120 -17.63 -9.25 -6.06
CA ASP A 120 -18.77 -9.26 -6.99
C ASP A 120 -18.66 -8.14 -8.04
N PHE A 121 -18.15 -6.96 -7.66
CA PHE A 121 -17.94 -5.83 -8.57
C PHE A 121 -16.86 -6.09 -9.64
N LEU A 122 -15.81 -6.84 -9.28
CA LEU A 122 -14.73 -7.20 -10.20
C LEU A 122 -15.08 -8.42 -11.09
N GLY A 123 -16.31 -8.94 -11.00
CA GLY A 123 -16.72 -10.14 -11.74
C GLY A 123 -15.97 -11.40 -11.33
N LEU A 124 -15.40 -11.40 -10.13
CA LEU A 124 -14.65 -12.53 -9.60
C LEU A 124 -15.63 -13.59 -9.10
N ALA A 125 -15.47 -14.84 -9.55
CA ALA A 125 -16.28 -15.94 -9.04
C ALA A 125 -16.07 -16.11 -7.53
N PRO A 126 -17.13 -16.45 -6.75
CA PRO A 126 -16.98 -16.83 -5.36
C PRO A 126 -15.95 -17.95 -5.22
N ILE A 127 -14.98 -17.82 -4.31
CA ILE A 127 -13.83 -18.73 -4.27
C ILE A 127 -14.21 -20.15 -3.80
N SER A 128 -15.46 -20.35 -3.36
CA SER A 128 -16.05 -21.65 -3.04
C SER A 128 -16.61 -22.41 -4.25
N THR A 129 -16.74 -21.79 -5.42
CA THR A 129 -17.13 -22.49 -6.66
C THR A 129 -15.89 -22.85 -7.47
N PRO A 130 -15.85 -24.04 -8.11
CA PRO A 130 -14.80 -24.34 -9.07
C PRO A 130 -14.75 -23.22 -10.13
N PRO A 131 -13.56 -22.83 -10.61
CA PRO A 131 -13.39 -21.71 -11.51
C PRO A 131 -14.37 -21.84 -12.68
N HIS A 132 -15.23 -20.84 -12.84
CA HIS A 132 -16.15 -20.81 -13.97
C HIS A 132 -15.28 -20.72 -15.26
N PRO A 133 -15.49 -21.57 -16.28
CA PRO A 133 -14.56 -21.73 -17.41
C PRO A 133 -14.37 -20.48 -18.29
N THR A 134 -15.07 -19.38 -18.00
CA THR A 134 -15.09 -18.16 -18.81
C THR A 134 -14.77 -16.88 -18.02
N GLY A 135 -14.50 -16.97 -16.71
CA GLY A 135 -14.19 -15.81 -15.85
C GLY A 135 -12.73 -15.79 -15.39
N PRO A 136 -12.13 -14.60 -15.15
CA PRO A 136 -10.79 -14.51 -14.60
C PRO A 136 -10.74 -15.13 -13.19
N VAL A 137 -9.69 -15.90 -12.92
CA VAL A 137 -9.46 -16.50 -11.59
C VAL A 137 -9.08 -15.38 -10.62
N PRO A 138 -9.66 -15.30 -9.40
CA PRO A 138 -9.37 -14.22 -8.46
C PRO A 138 -7.87 -13.99 -8.20
N GLY A 139 -7.07 -15.06 -8.12
CA GLY A 139 -5.61 -14.99 -7.91
C GLY A 139 -4.81 -14.42 -9.08
N GLU A 140 -5.46 -14.17 -10.22
CA GLU A 140 -4.83 -13.69 -11.45
C GLU A 140 -5.13 -12.22 -11.74
N VAL A 141 -6.01 -11.58 -10.97
CA VAL A 141 -6.39 -10.18 -11.16
C VAL A 141 -5.64 -9.29 -10.17
N PRO A 142 -4.79 -8.35 -10.64
CA PRO A 142 -4.12 -7.41 -9.75
C PRO A 142 -5.12 -6.40 -9.17
N VAL A 143 -5.00 -6.12 -7.87
CA VAL A 143 -5.81 -5.11 -7.18
C VAL A 143 -4.92 -3.88 -6.92
N PRO A 144 -5.16 -2.73 -7.59
CA PRO A 144 -4.29 -1.56 -7.46
C PRO A 144 -4.13 -1.06 -6.02
N GLY A 145 -5.15 -1.22 -5.17
CA GLY A 145 -5.09 -0.86 -3.75
C GLY A 145 -4.12 -1.71 -2.93
N PHE A 146 -3.66 -2.86 -3.44
CA PHE A 146 -2.70 -3.73 -2.77
C PHE A 146 -1.24 -3.51 -3.18
N ILE A 147 -1.01 -2.61 -4.13
CA ILE A 147 0.30 -2.33 -4.70
C ILE A 147 0.81 -1.01 -4.12
N CYS A 148 2.05 -1.01 -3.60
CA CYS A 148 2.70 0.22 -3.19
C CYS A 148 3.43 0.86 -4.37
N ALA A 149 3.21 2.16 -4.59
CA ALA A 149 3.85 2.92 -5.68
C ALA A 149 5.38 3.06 -5.53
N SER A 150 5.97 2.72 -4.38
CA SER A 150 7.42 2.66 -4.19
C SER A 150 8.02 1.29 -4.45
N ASP A 151 7.21 0.26 -4.67
CA ASP A 151 7.65 -1.09 -4.98
C ASP A 151 7.93 -1.23 -6.49
N PRO A 152 9.21 -1.33 -6.92
CA PRO A 152 9.55 -1.36 -8.33
C PRO A 152 9.06 -2.64 -9.02
N ASN A 153 9.07 -3.78 -8.33
CA ASN A 153 8.72 -5.07 -8.91
C ASN A 153 7.19 -5.20 -9.05
N ALA A 154 6.45 -4.71 -8.05
CA ALA A 154 5.00 -4.67 -8.11
C ALA A 154 4.50 -3.72 -9.21
N THR A 155 5.09 -2.52 -9.33
CA THR A 155 4.71 -1.54 -10.36
C THR A 155 5.16 -1.92 -11.77
N ALA A 156 6.22 -2.73 -11.90
CA ALA A 156 6.64 -3.30 -13.17
C ALA A 156 5.74 -4.47 -13.64
N GLY A 157 4.86 -5.00 -12.78
CA GLY A 157 3.95 -6.09 -13.13
C GLY A 157 4.69 -7.41 -13.39
N LEU A 158 5.77 -7.69 -12.67
CA LEU A 158 6.57 -8.91 -12.84
C LEU A 158 5.83 -10.18 -12.42
N LEU A 159 4.83 -10.03 -11.54
CA LEU A 159 3.92 -11.08 -11.09
C LEU A 159 2.50 -10.72 -11.53
N GLN A 160 1.65 -11.73 -11.67
CA GLN A 160 0.30 -11.58 -12.22
C GLN A 160 -0.64 -10.79 -11.30
N ALA A 161 -0.62 -11.07 -9.99
CA ALA A 161 -1.41 -10.37 -8.98
C ALA A 161 -0.55 -9.97 -7.76
N PRO A 162 0.40 -9.03 -7.93
CA PRO A 162 1.39 -8.70 -6.92
C PRO A 162 0.75 -8.00 -5.72
N ILE A 163 1.28 -8.26 -4.53
CA ILE A 163 0.91 -7.58 -3.29
C ILE A 163 2.11 -7.04 -2.51
N SER A 164 2.02 -5.76 -2.19
CA SER A 164 3.01 -5.07 -1.36
C SER A 164 2.60 -4.98 0.11
N TYR A 165 1.31 -5.20 0.46
CA TYR A 165 0.85 -5.13 1.85
C TYR A 165 0.51 -6.53 2.37
N ARG A 166 1.04 -6.87 3.56
CA ARG A 166 0.88 -8.20 4.15
C ARG A 166 0.41 -8.10 5.60
N GLY A 167 -0.31 -9.12 6.05
CA GLY A 167 -0.85 -9.25 7.41
C GLY A 167 0.19 -9.78 8.39
N ASN A 168 0.24 -9.18 9.57
CA ASN A 168 1.17 -9.50 10.63
C ASN A 168 0.76 -10.76 11.41
N THR A 169 1.63 -11.77 11.41
CA THR A 169 1.42 -13.02 12.15
C THR A 169 2.08 -13.02 13.54
N GLY A 170 2.96 -12.06 13.85
CA GLY A 170 3.56 -11.96 15.18
C GLY A 170 4.99 -11.41 15.25
N GLY A 171 5.54 -11.43 16.46
CA GLY A 171 6.88 -10.92 16.79
C GLY A 171 8.02 -11.91 16.57
N ASP A 172 7.71 -13.18 16.26
CA ASP A 172 8.70 -14.25 16.12
C ASP A 172 8.57 -15.00 14.79
N HIS A 173 9.47 -15.96 14.59
CA HIS A 173 9.54 -16.77 13.38
C HIS A 173 8.41 -17.80 13.25
N LEU A 174 7.70 -18.11 14.33
CA LEU A 174 6.57 -19.03 14.29
C LEU A 174 5.29 -18.28 13.89
N GLY A 175 5.20 -16.98 14.19
CA GLY A 175 4.07 -16.14 13.83
C GLY A 175 2.77 -16.62 14.49
N ARG A 176 2.84 -16.97 15.77
CA ARG A 176 1.68 -17.49 16.54
C ARG A 176 1.09 -16.48 17.52
N ASN A 177 1.66 -15.28 17.59
CA ASN A 177 1.30 -14.28 18.58
C ASN A 177 0.87 -12.92 17.99
N GLY A 178 0.61 -12.81 16.70
CA GLY A 178 0.11 -11.58 16.08
C GLY A 178 -1.38 -11.59 15.74
N VAL A 179 -1.83 -10.48 15.14
CA VAL A 179 -3.23 -10.24 14.73
C VAL A 179 -3.75 -11.36 13.82
N PHE A 180 -2.91 -11.77 12.89
CA PHE A 180 -3.22 -12.79 11.90
C PHE A 180 -2.50 -14.11 12.20
N ALA A 181 -2.29 -14.41 13.48
CA ALA A 181 -1.73 -15.68 13.92
C ALA A 181 -2.64 -16.85 13.50
N PRO A 182 -2.11 -17.90 12.84
CA PRO A 182 -2.91 -19.05 12.42
C PRO A 182 -3.64 -19.73 13.58
N GLY A 183 -4.90 -20.09 13.36
CA GLY A 183 -5.77 -20.76 14.32
C GLY A 183 -6.29 -19.87 15.46
N ARG A 184 -5.87 -18.61 15.54
CA ARG A 184 -6.30 -17.68 16.59
C ARG A 184 -7.48 -16.84 16.11
N ARG A 185 -8.57 -16.86 16.89
CA ARG A 185 -9.68 -15.92 16.74
C ARG A 185 -9.44 -14.76 17.69
N ILE A 186 -9.48 -13.54 17.19
CA ILE A 186 -9.18 -12.36 17.98
C ILE A 186 -10.26 -11.31 17.74
N SER A 187 -10.73 -10.69 18.81
CA SER A 187 -11.64 -9.55 18.73
C SER A 187 -10.87 -8.25 18.92
N LEU A 188 -11.28 -7.18 18.22
CA LEU A 188 -10.66 -5.87 18.41
C LEU A 188 -10.85 -5.36 19.85
N ALA A 189 -11.98 -5.70 20.48
CA ALA A 189 -12.29 -5.34 21.86
C ALA A 189 -11.33 -5.95 22.89
N GLU A 190 -10.90 -7.19 22.68
CA GLU A 190 -9.89 -7.86 23.54
C GLU A 190 -8.54 -7.16 23.42
N ILE A 191 -8.09 -6.88 22.20
CA ILE A 191 -6.83 -6.18 21.96
C ILE A 191 -6.84 -4.78 22.59
N GLU A 192 -7.95 -4.05 22.49
CA GLU A 192 -8.06 -2.71 23.06
C GLU A 192 -7.94 -2.71 24.59
N GLN A 193 -8.33 -3.79 25.26
CA GLN A 193 -8.22 -3.93 26.71
C GLN A 193 -6.81 -4.28 27.18
N GLU A 194 -6.07 -5.09 26.41
CA GLU A 194 -4.74 -5.60 26.81
C GLU A 194 -3.58 -4.75 26.24
N ASP A 195 -3.48 -4.66 24.91
CA ASP A 195 -2.32 -4.07 24.22
C ASP A 195 -2.58 -2.68 23.62
N GLY A 196 -3.85 -2.37 23.34
CA GLY A 196 -4.28 -1.17 22.63
C GLY A 196 -4.16 -1.30 21.11
N SER A 197 -5.25 -0.98 20.40
CA SER A 197 -5.31 -1.04 18.93
C SER A 197 -4.32 -0.08 18.24
N SER A 198 -4.01 1.06 18.86
CA SER A 198 -3.00 2.01 18.38
C SER A 198 -1.55 1.51 18.45
N TYR A 199 -1.28 0.47 19.23
CA TYR A 199 0.07 -0.11 19.42
C TYR A 199 0.21 -1.50 18.80
N THR A 200 -0.86 -2.03 18.19
CA THR A 200 -0.84 -3.34 17.54
C THR A 200 -0.89 -3.19 16.03
N THR A 201 0.10 -3.73 15.33
CA THR A 201 0.21 -3.67 13.87
C THR A 201 -0.61 -4.78 13.20
N ALA A 202 -1.48 -4.38 12.27
CA ALA A 202 -2.26 -5.27 11.44
C ALA A 202 -1.53 -5.61 10.13
N PHE A 203 -1.13 -4.59 9.36
CA PHE A 203 -0.47 -4.77 8.06
C PHE A 203 0.82 -3.98 7.98
N SER A 204 1.77 -4.44 7.16
CA SER A 204 2.91 -3.63 6.75
C SER A 204 3.27 -3.88 5.29
N GLU A 205 4.10 -2.99 4.78
CA GLU A 205 4.75 -3.11 3.49
C GLU A 205 5.79 -4.24 3.50
N ARG A 206 5.79 -4.99 2.41
CA ARG A 206 6.87 -5.88 2.02
C ARG A 206 7.04 -5.79 0.50
N LEU A 207 8.27 -5.63 0.06
CA LEU A 207 8.61 -5.60 -1.34
C LEU A 207 8.27 -6.93 -2.05
N VAL A 208 7.75 -6.83 -3.26
CA VAL A 208 7.44 -7.95 -4.14
C VAL A 208 8.71 -8.55 -4.74
N GLY A 209 8.72 -9.88 -4.89
CA GLY A 209 9.81 -10.65 -5.47
C GLY A 209 10.14 -10.24 -6.92
N ASP A 210 11.35 -10.55 -7.36
CA ASP A 210 11.83 -10.16 -8.70
C ASP A 210 11.44 -11.14 -9.82
N SER A 211 10.64 -12.16 -9.52
CA SER A 211 10.23 -13.24 -10.44
C SER A 211 11.40 -14.14 -10.92
N LEU A 212 12.59 -14.00 -10.33
CA LEU A 212 13.78 -14.78 -10.68
C LEU A 212 14.11 -15.78 -9.56
N ASP A 213 13.81 -17.04 -9.82
CA ASP A 213 14.22 -18.14 -8.95
C ASP A 213 15.75 -18.38 -9.02
N GLY A 214 16.31 -18.93 -7.94
CA GLY A 214 17.76 -19.15 -7.82
C GLY A 214 18.58 -17.88 -7.54
N HIS A 215 17.91 -16.71 -7.46
CA HIS A 215 18.56 -15.42 -7.27
C HIS A 215 18.46 -14.94 -5.80
N LEU A 216 19.61 -14.75 -5.16
CA LEU A 216 19.70 -14.10 -3.85
C LEU A 216 19.50 -12.59 -4.03
N SER A 217 18.36 -12.08 -3.59
CA SER A 217 18.06 -10.65 -3.60
C SER A 217 17.26 -10.24 -2.34
N PRO A 218 17.26 -8.94 -1.97
CA PRO A 218 16.44 -8.44 -0.87
C PRO A 218 14.93 -8.61 -1.07
N TRP A 219 14.49 -8.78 -2.32
CA TRP A 219 13.09 -9.00 -2.71
C TRP A 219 12.66 -10.46 -2.51
N ASN A 220 13.62 -11.37 -2.66
CA ASN A 220 13.40 -12.80 -2.68
C ASN A 220 13.51 -13.42 -1.29
N TYR A 221 13.20 -14.70 -1.20
CA TYR A 221 13.33 -15.47 0.03
C TYR A 221 13.94 -16.84 -0.24
N ALA A 222 14.58 -17.40 0.78
CA ALA A 222 15.03 -18.78 0.78
C ALA A 222 13.90 -19.69 1.24
N ALA A 223 13.53 -20.67 0.42
CA ALA A 223 12.68 -21.78 0.82
C ALA A 223 13.54 -22.86 1.49
N ALA A 224 13.34 -23.09 2.78
CA ALA A 224 14.09 -24.07 3.57
C ALA A 224 13.30 -25.37 3.69
N ALA A 225 14.00 -26.51 3.56
CA ALA A 225 13.36 -27.83 3.57
C ALA A 225 12.76 -28.23 4.93
N GLY A 226 13.26 -27.66 6.03
CA GLY A 226 12.81 -27.96 7.39
C GLY A 226 12.40 -26.71 8.18
N PRO A 227 11.93 -26.89 9.42
CA PRO A 227 11.52 -25.81 10.28
C PRO A 227 12.67 -24.85 10.59
N LEU A 228 12.39 -23.55 10.58
CA LEU A 228 13.39 -22.53 10.79
C LEU A 228 13.76 -22.43 12.29
N PRO A 229 15.04 -22.31 12.65
CA PRO A 229 15.46 -22.21 14.04
C PRO A 229 15.22 -20.80 14.59
N ALA A 230 14.91 -20.69 15.89
CA ALA A 230 14.70 -19.40 16.57
C ALA A 230 15.89 -18.43 16.52
N ARG A 231 17.10 -18.92 16.22
CA ARG A 231 18.34 -18.12 16.11
C ARG A 231 18.42 -17.27 14.84
N GLY A 232 17.45 -17.36 13.94
CA GLY A 232 17.48 -16.63 12.66
C GLY A 232 17.89 -17.52 11.49
N CYS A 233 17.57 -17.05 10.29
CA CYS A 233 18.10 -17.64 9.06
C CYS A 233 19.30 -16.86 8.58
N SER A 234 20.49 -17.46 8.72
CA SER A 234 21.75 -16.91 8.20
C SER A 234 22.16 -17.66 6.94
N LEU A 235 22.97 -17.03 6.08
CA LEU A 235 23.51 -17.69 4.88
C LEU A 235 24.32 -18.96 5.22
N VAL A 236 24.97 -19.00 6.38
CA VAL A 236 25.71 -20.18 6.85
C VAL A 236 24.76 -21.33 7.13
N TRP A 237 23.67 -21.08 7.85
CA TRP A 237 22.66 -22.10 8.16
C TRP A 237 21.92 -22.57 6.90
N LEU A 238 21.60 -21.64 5.99
CA LEU A 238 20.89 -21.94 4.75
C LEU A 238 21.69 -22.83 3.80
N LYS A 239 23.03 -22.83 3.86
CA LYS A 239 23.87 -23.61 2.94
C LYS A 239 23.45 -25.09 2.86
N ASP A 240 23.07 -25.67 3.98
CA ASP A 240 22.73 -27.09 4.09
C ASP A 240 21.20 -27.34 4.21
N GLN A 241 20.39 -26.27 4.15
CA GLN A 241 18.95 -26.32 4.44
C GLN A 241 18.08 -25.71 3.34
N ILE A 242 18.68 -24.92 2.44
CA ILE A 242 17.96 -24.28 1.35
C ILE A 242 17.58 -25.32 0.30
N ALA A 243 16.28 -25.41 0.02
CA ALA A 243 15.78 -26.12 -1.14
C ALA A 243 15.98 -25.24 -2.38
N GLN A 244 15.54 -23.98 -2.32
CA GLN A 244 15.61 -23.05 -3.44
C GLN A 244 15.53 -21.57 -3.00
N TRP A 245 16.10 -20.67 -3.79
CA TRP A 245 15.75 -19.24 -3.76
C TRP A 245 14.53 -19.00 -4.63
N ARG A 246 13.53 -18.29 -4.11
CA ARG A 246 12.27 -18.05 -4.80
C ARG A 246 12.01 -16.56 -5.03
N GLY A 247 11.66 -16.22 -6.27
CA GLY A 247 11.36 -14.86 -6.73
C GLY A 247 9.87 -14.51 -6.73
N ASP A 248 9.01 -15.39 -6.22
CA ASP A 248 7.55 -15.28 -6.27
C ASP A 248 6.93 -14.66 -4.99
N ALA A 249 7.72 -13.91 -4.22
CA ALA A 249 7.23 -13.26 -3.00
C ALA A 249 6.11 -12.25 -3.34
N GLY A 250 4.94 -12.44 -2.76
CA GLY A 250 3.79 -11.57 -2.92
C GLY A 250 3.05 -11.80 -4.22
N SER A 251 3.12 -13.02 -4.79
CA SER A 251 2.50 -13.34 -6.08
C SER A 251 0.98 -13.39 -6.07
N SER A 252 0.34 -13.44 -4.90
CA SER A 252 -1.11 -13.64 -4.77
C SER A 252 -1.68 -12.98 -3.53
N TRP A 253 -2.88 -12.42 -3.65
CA TRP A 253 -3.67 -11.85 -2.54
C TRP A 253 -4.73 -12.81 -1.98
N VAL A 254 -4.89 -13.99 -2.59
CA VAL A 254 -6.00 -14.92 -2.31
C VAL A 254 -5.72 -15.80 -1.10
N VAL A 255 -4.48 -16.28 -0.96
CA VAL A 255 -4.12 -17.35 -0.01
C VAL A 255 -3.29 -16.81 1.14
N ALA A 256 -3.60 -17.28 2.34
CA ALA A 256 -2.81 -17.04 3.52
C ALA A 256 -1.51 -17.85 3.45
N GLY A 257 -0.36 -17.17 3.39
CA GLY A 257 0.95 -17.80 3.44
C GLY A 257 2.05 -16.75 3.44
N TYR A 258 3.25 -17.12 3.89
CA TYR A 258 4.39 -16.20 3.95
C TYR A 258 4.96 -15.85 2.56
N ARG A 259 4.78 -16.74 1.57
CA ARG A 259 4.97 -16.40 0.16
C ARG A 259 4.02 -15.29 -0.28
N SER A 260 2.76 -15.35 0.16
CA SER A 260 1.66 -14.49 -0.28
C SER A 260 1.37 -13.37 0.73
N THR A 261 0.25 -13.46 1.46
CA THR A 261 -0.32 -12.34 2.22
C THR A 261 0.23 -12.15 3.63
N LEU A 262 1.20 -12.95 4.09
CA LEU A 262 1.65 -12.93 5.50
C LEU A 262 3.10 -12.47 5.65
N TYR A 263 3.39 -11.87 6.80
CA TYR A 263 4.73 -11.48 7.24
C TYR A 263 4.80 -11.46 8.78
N ASN A 264 5.99 -11.29 9.35
CA ASN A 264 6.19 -11.15 10.79
C ASN A 264 7.31 -10.15 11.14
N HIS A 265 7.41 -9.81 12.41
CA HIS A 265 8.42 -8.89 12.96
C HIS A 265 9.66 -9.63 13.52
N ALA A 266 9.86 -10.90 13.15
CA ALA A 266 11.02 -11.67 13.59
C ALA A 266 12.35 -10.99 13.19
N LEU A 267 12.33 -10.39 11.98
CA LEU A 267 13.38 -9.56 11.41
C LEU A 267 13.07 -8.08 11.59
N GLN A 268 14.11 -7.26 11.71
CA GLN A 268 13.97 -5.79 11.69
C GLN A 268 13.52 -5.30 10.30
N PRO A 269 12.90 -4.11 10.23
CA PRO A 269 12.48 -3.53 8.97
C PRO A 269 13.64 -3.37 7.98
N GLY A 270 13.42 -3.76 6.72
CA GLY A 270 14.43 -3.65 5.66
C GLY A 270 15.56 -4.70 5.72
N SER A 271 15.40 -5.76 6.52
CA SER A 271 16.34 -6.88 6.51
C SER A 271 16.40 -7.52 5.11
N SER A 272 17.62 -7.76 4.61
CA SER A 272 17.87 -8.23 3.24
C SER A 272 17.76 -9.74 3.06
N LEU A 273 17.64 -10.51 4.13
CA LEU A 273 17.59 -11.97 4.10
C LEU A 273 16.27 -12.45 4.69
N SER A 274 15.38 -12.93 3.83
CA SER A 274 14.10 -13.53 4.22
C SER A 274 14.09 -15.02 3.94
N CYS A 275 13.42 -15.80 4.79
CA CYS A 275 13.36 -17.25 4.66
C CYS A 275 12.01 -17.79 5.10
N VAL A 276 11.59 -18.91 4.52
CA VAL A 276 10.32 -19.57 4.84
C VAL A 276 10.57 -21.07 4.80
N ALA A 277 10.07 -21.81 5.79
CA ALA A 277 10.03 -23.26 5.72
C ALA A 277 9.00 -23.71 4.67
N LEU A 278 9.30 -24.75 3.91
CA LEU A 278 8.40 -25.27 2.86
C LEU A 278 7.00 -25.60 3.38
N ASP A 279 6.90 -26.06 4.63
CA ASP A 279 5.65 -26.35 5.34
C ASP A 279 4.79 -25.10 5.68
N GLY A 280 5.34 -23.90 5.48
CA GLY A 280 4.70 -22.62 5.79
C GLY A 280 4.54 -22.31 7.28
N GLN A 281 5.01 -23.18 8.19
CA GLN A 281 4.78 -23.07 9.64
C GLN A 281 5.76 -22.13 10.34
N SER A 282 6.90 -21.84 9.71
CA SER A 282 7.88 -20.89 10.23
C SER A 282 8.49 -20.04 9.13
N ALA A 283 8.70 -18.77 9.43
CA ALA A 283 9.23 -17.80 8.48
C ALA A 283 10.01 -16.69 9.18
N TYR A 284 11.05 -16.22 8.52
CA TYR A 284 11.66 -14.91 8.74
C TYR A 284 11.27 -14.04 7.56
N MET A 285 10.04 -13.53 7.58
CA MET A 285 9.46 -12.76 6.48
C MET A 285 9.22 -11.33 6.98
N GLY A 286 10.26 -10.50 6.93
CA GLY A 286 10.23 -9.15 7.51
C GLY A 286 9.54 -8.10 6.64
N ALA A 287 9.13 -7.01 7.30
CA ALA A 287 8.67 -5.80 6.61
C ALA A 287 9.80 -5.17 5.79
N SER A 288 9.47 -4.69 4.58
CA SER A 288 10.41 -4.00 3.70
C SER A 288 9.67 -3.02 2.79
N SER A 289 10.33 -1.92 2.44
CA SER A 289 9.70 -0.85 1.65
C SER A 289 10.70 -0.24 0.69
N GLY A 290 10.20 0.29 -0.43
CA GLY A 290 11.00 1.07 -1.38
C GLY A 290 11.24 2.50 -0.90
N HIS A 291 10.64 2.87 0.24
CA HIS A 291 10.80 4.18 0.84
C HIS A 291 12.14 4.33 1.56
N SER A 292 12.81 5.45 1.27
CA SER A 292 14.11 5.79 1.89
C SER A 292 14.04 6.01 3.42
N ARG A 293 12.84 6.33 3.94
CA ARG A 293 12.63 6.69 5.35
C ARG A 293 12.29 5.51 6.25
N GLY A 294 11.93 4.35 5.70
CA GLY A 294 11.49 3.19 6.48
C GLY A 294 10.23 2.54 5.92
N VAL A 295 9.57 1.73 6.74
CA VAL A 295 8.38 0.95 6.36
C VAL A 295 7.11 1.55 6.94
N ASN A 296 6.02 1.52 6.18
CA ASN A 296 4.72 1.88 6.74
C ASN A 296 4.08 0.69 7.48
N LEU A 297 3.51 0.97 8.65
CA LEU A 297 2.70 0.07 9.45
C LEU A 297 1.28 0.59 9.50
N LEU A 298 0.31 -0.27 9.22
CA LEU A 298 -1.08 -0.05 9.56
C LEU A 298 -1.34 -0.60 10.95
N MET A 299 -1.77 0.28 11.84
CA MET A 299 -2.22 -0.07 13.19
C MET A 299 -3.70 -0.49 13.16
N LEU A 300 -4.14 -1.23 14.17
CA LEU A 300 -5.54 -1.70 14.24
C LEU A 300 -6.57 -0.58 14.39
N ASP A 301 -6.17 0.58 14.94
CA ASP A 301 -7.02 1.78 14.99
C ASP A 301 -7.18 2.48 13.62
N GLY A 302 -6.57 1.94 12.55
CA GLY A 302 -6.58 2.51 11.21
C GLY A 302 -5.52 3.57 10.96
N SER A 303 -4.73 3.96 11.97
CA SER A 303 -3.62 4.89 11.80
C SER A 303 -2.45 4.23 11.08
N VAL A 304 -1.74 5.01 10.27
CA VAL A 304 -0.54 4.54 9.55
C VAL A 304 0.71 5.21 10.13
N LYS A 305 1.67 4.41 10.56
CA LYS A 305 2.92 4.85 11.19
C LYS A 305 4.11 4.49 10.32
N LEU A 306 5.02 5.44 10.11
CA LEU A 306 6.28 5.19 9.41
C LEU A 306 7.37 4.84 10.43
N VAL A 307 7.97 3.65 10.29
CA VAL A 307 8.98 3.13 11.21
C VAL A 307 10.32 2.97 10.51
N GLN A 308 11.38 3.49 11.15
CA GLN A 308 12.74 3.42 10.62
C GLN A 308 13.38 2.05 10.90
N PRO A 309 14.30 1.57 10.04
CA PRO A 309 15.05 0.33 10.27
C PRO A 309 15.86 0.30 11.56
N SER A 310 16.25 1.47 12.09
CA SER A 310 17.02 1.63 13.34
C SER A 310 16.21 1.41 14.62
N ILE A 311 14.93 1.00 14.51
CA ILE A 311 14.10 0.70 15.68
C ILE A 311 14.69 -0.44 16.51
N ASP A 312 14.58 -0.32 17.84
CA ASP A 312 14.97 -1.40 18.75
C ASP A 312 14.18 -2.69 18.46
N SER A 313 14.89 -3.82 18.42
CA SER A 313 14.29 -5.11 18.05
C SER A 313 13.20 -5.57 19.01
N LYS A 314 13.28 -5.23 20.31
CA LYS A 314 12.27 -5.62 21.30
C LYS A 314 11.01 -4.79 21.09
N VAL A 315 11.17 -3.48 20.91
CA VAL A 315 10.04 -2.57 20.60
C VAL A 315 9.36 -2.99 19.29
N TRP A 316 10.13 -3.30 18.26
CA TRP A 316 9.62 -3.76 16.97
C TRP A 316 8.78 -5.04 17.11
N ARG A 317 9.26 -6.04 17.85
CA ARG A 317 8.51 -7.29 18.06
C ARG A 317 7.25 -7.09 18.88
N ASN A 318 7.27 -6.17 19.84
CA ASN A 318 6.09 -5.84 20.64
C ASN A 318 4.98 -5.19 19.81
N PHE A 319 5.30 -4.40 18.78
CA PHE A 319 4.28 -3.86 17.86
C PHE A 319 3.50 -4.96 17.13
N ALA A 320 4.10 -6.15 16.97
CA ALA A 320 3.46 -7.24 16.26
C ALA A 320 2.81 -8.29 17.16
N ALA A 321 3.22 -8.37 18.43
CA ALA A 321 2.73 -9.36 19.35
C ALA A 321 1.47 -8.84 20.08
N ILE A 322 0.52 -9.73 20.28
CA ILE A 322 -0.67 -9.53 21.11
C ILE A 322 -0.49 -10.39 22.36
N ALA A 323 -0.79 -9.83 23.51
CA ALA A 323 -0.87 -10.53 24.78
C ALA A 323 -1.92 -11.67 24.75
N GLY A 324 -1.83 -12.57 25.72
CA GLY A 324 -2.74 -13.73 25.82
C GLY A 324 -2.15 -15.08 25.38
N PRO A 325 -2.90 -16.17 25.58
CA PRO A 325 -2.43 -17.53 25.35
C PRO A 325 -2.20 -17.79 23.86
N VAL A 326 -0.98 -18.20 23.53
CA VAL A 326 -0.62 -18.65 22.18
C VAL A 326 -1.25 -20.02 21.94
N PRO A 327 -2.01 -20.25 20.85
CA PRO A 327 -2.56 -21.56 20.56
C PRO A 327 -1.43 -22.60 20.44
N HIS A 328 -1.49 -23.62 21.28
CA HIS A 328 -0.62 -24.79 21.16
C HIS A 328 -1.03 -25.57 19.90
N PRO A 329 -0.06 -26.16 19.16
CA PRO A 329 -0.40 -27.00 18.03
C PRO A 329 -1.30 -28.13 18.54
N GLN A 330 -2.55 -28.17 18.07
CA GLN A 330 -3.36 -29.36 18.26
C GLN A 330 -2.70 -30.45 17.42
N GLU A 331 -2.24 -31.51 18.08
CA GLU A 331 -1.98 -32.80 17.43
C GLU A 331 -3.26 -33.16 16.64
N GLN A 332 -3.20 -33.02 15.33
CA GLN A 332 -4.10 -33.70 14.40
C GLN A 332 -3.44 -35.00 13.96
#